data_AF-A0A2G5M757-F1
#
_entry.id   AF-A0A2G5M757-F1
#
_cell.length_a   1.000
_cell.length_b   1.000
_cell.length_c   1.000
_cell.angle_alpha   90.00
_cell.angle_beta   90.00
_cell.angle_gamma   90.00
#
_symmetry.space_group_name_H-M   'P 1'
#
loop_
_entity.id
_entity.type
_entity.pdbx_description
1 polymer ?
#
loop_
_entity_poly.entity_id
_entity_poly.type
_entity_poly.pdbx_seq_one_letter_code
_entity_poly.pdbx_strand_id
1 'polypeptide(L)' 'MSKNKPDSQDDARPGRVFRDTLYTSRTLVFADGSTAAVAKGRVTASSDEQFAQLEAHPDMELLQE' A
#
# COMPACT_ATOMS: atom_id res chain seq x y z
N MET A 1 -14.37 -4.39 -24.00
CA MET A 1 -13.17 -3.60 -23.68
C MET A 1 -13.13 -3.41 -22.18
N SER A 2 -12.48 -4.30 -21.43
CA SER A 2 -12.44 -4.22 -19.97
C SER A 2 -11.10 -3.63 -19.52
N LYS A 3 -11.07 -2.30 -19.39
CA LYS A 3 -9.97 -1.56 -18.78
C LYS A 3 -10.26 -1.39 -17.29
N ASN A 4 -9.93 -2.41 -16.50
CA ASN A 4 -9.82 -2.26 -15.05
C ASN A 4 -8.49 -2.86 -14.61
N LYS A 5 -7.40 -2.20 -14.98
CA LYS A 5 -6.19 -2.19 -14.15
C LYS A 5 -6.30 -0.92 -13.30
N PRO A 6 -6.45 -1.01 -11.97
CA PRO A 6 -5.98 0.08 -11.13
C PRO A 6 -4.44 -0.01 -11.18
N ASP A 7 -3.88 0.52 -12.28
CA ASP A 7 -2.47 0.89 -12.37
C ASP A 7 -2.32 2.16 -11.52
N SER A 8 -2.34 2.00 -10.20
CA SER A 8 -1.97 3.07 -9.26
C SER A 8 -0.58 2.83 -8.65
N GLN A 9 0.22 1.93 -9.26
CA GLN A 9 1.56 1.60 -8.80
C GLN A 9 2.67 2.43 -9.48
N ASP A 10 2.34 3.23 -10.51
CA ASP A 10 3.32 3.98 -11.31
C ASP A 10 3.47 5.46 -10.85
N ASP A 11 3.44 5.70 -9.55
CA ASP A 11 3.92 6.96 -8.94
C ASP A 11 4.44 6.70 -7.50
N ALA A 12 4.95 5.49 -7.27
CA ALA A 12 5.59 5.14 -6.02
C ALA A 12 6.92 5.89 -5.93
N ARG A 13 6.92 7.01 -5.19
CA ARG A 13 8.19 7.62 -4.76
C ARG A 13 9.04 6.52 -4.10
N PRO A 14 10.35 6.44 -4.41
CA PRO A 14 11.22 5.45 -3.78
C PRO A 14 11.13 5.59 -2.26
N GLY A 15 10.85 4.48 -1.56
CA GLY A 15 10.70 4.45 -0.10
C GLY A 15 9.29 4.64 0.45
N ARG A 16 8.22 4.51 -0.35
CA ARG A 16 6.82 4.48 0.14
C ARG A 16 6.11 3.14 -0.07
N VAL A 17 6.87 2.07 -0.29
CA VAL A 17 6.34 0.72 -0.51
C VAL A 17 6.49 -0.08 0.79
N PHE A 18 5.41 -0.72 1.21
CA PHE A 18 5.38 -1.59 2.38
C PHE A 18 5.08 -3.03 1.94
N ARG A 19 5.59 -3.98 2.71
CA ARG A 19 5.34 -5.41 2.59
C ARG A 19 4.38 -5.86 3.67
N ASP A 20 3.31 -6.53 3.26
CA ASP A 20 2.42 -7.28 4.16
C ASP A 20 3.15 -8.56 4.61
N THR A 21 3.50 -8.63 5.89
CA THR A 21 4.20 -9.78 6.49
C THR A 21 3.30 -11.01 6.60
N LEU A 22 1.99 -10.83 6.53
CA LEU A 22 0.98 -11.88 6.46
C LEU A 22 0.82 -12.46 5.05
N TYR A 23 1.51 -11.91 4.04
CA TYR A 23 1.46 -12.28 2.63
C TYR A 23 0.04 -12.50 2.09
N THR A 24 -0.93 -11.76 2.62
CA THR A 24 -2.33 -11.91 2.26
C THR A 24 -2.74 -10.78 1.32
N SER A 25 -3.46 -11.11 0.24
CA SER A 25 -4.11 -10.09 -0.56
C SER A 25 -5.31 -9.53 0.20
N ARG A 26 -5.22 -8.27 0.63
CA ARG A 26 -6.28 -7.55 1.35
C ARG A 26 -6.38 -6.10 0.88
N THR A 27 -7.51 -5.47 1.14
CA THR A 27 -7.69 -4.03 0.92
C THR A 27 -7.61 -3.34 2.27
N LEU A 28 -6.67 -2.41 2.41
CA LEU A 28 -6.53 -1.54 3.58
C LEU A 28 -7.46 -0.34 3.42
N VAL A 29 -8.18 -0.01 4.49
CA VAL A 29 -9.02 1.19 4.58
C VAL A 29 -8.36 2.12 5.58
N PHE A 30 -8.00 3.31 5.12
CA PHE A 30 -7.36 4.33 5.94
C PHE A 30 -8.39 5.18 6.68
N ALA A 31 -7.95 5.87 7.73
CA ALA A 31 -8.80 6.75 8.55
C ALA A 31 -9.49 7.87 7.73
N ASP A 32 -8.83 8.35 6.68
CA ASP A 32 -9.36 9.32 5.71
C ASP A 32 -10.49 8.75 4.81
N GLY A 33 -10.77 7.45 4.90
CA GLY A 33 -11.74 6.75 4.05
C GLY A 33 -11.18 6.30 2.70
N SER A 34 -9.96 6.72 2.38
CA SER A 34 -9.17 6.21 1.27
C SER A 34 -8.87 4.71 1.44
N THR A 35 -8.67 3.99 0.33
CA THR A 35 -8.33 2.56 0.36
C THR A 35 -7.12 2.23 -0.49
N ALA A 36 -6.25 1.33 -0.03
CA ALA A 36 -5.15 0.77 -0.81
C ALA A 36 -5.23 -0.76 -0.89
N ALA A 37 -5.07 -1.30 -2.10
CA ALA A 37 -5.01 -2.73 -2.33
C ALA A 37 -3.59 -3.26 -2.06
N VAL A 38 -3.48 -4.29 -1.23
CA VAL A 38 -2.24 -5.06 -1.05
C VAL A 38 -2.13 -6.06 -2.20
N ALA A 39 -1.32 -5.73 -3.21
CA ALA A 39 -1.07 -6.58 -4.37
C ALA A 39 0.24 -7.34 -4.20
N LYS A 40 0.21 -8.68 -4.33
CA LYS A 40 1.39 -9.55 -4.14
C LYS A 40 2.11 -9.34 -2.78
N GLY A 41 1.34 -9.03 -1.74
CA GLY A 41 1.89 -8.72 -0.42
C GLY A 41 2.63 -7.38 -0.34
N ARG A 42 2.38 -6.45 -1.27
CA ARG A 42 2.93 -5.10 -1.24
C ARG A 42 1.83 -4.05 -1.34
N VAL A 43 2.04 -2.92 -0.69
CA VAL A 43 1.17 -1.75 -0.74
C VAL A 43 1.99 -0.49 -0.83
N THR A 44 1.51 0.49 -1.59
CA THR A 44 2.19 1.78 -1.76
C THR A 44 1.40 2.86 -1.04
N ALA A 45 2.08 3.64 -0.19
CA ALA A 45 1.49 4.82 0.43
C ALA A 45 1.44 5.99 -0.56
N SER A 46 0.24 6.43 -0.93
CA SER A 46 0.09 7.60 -1.82
C SER A 46 0.27 8.93 -1.09
N SER A 47 0.08 8.94 0.23
CA SER A 47 0.11 10.15 1.08
C SER A 47 0.89 9.90 2.37
N ASP A 48 1.40 10.97 2.97
CA ASP A 48 2.14 10.91 4.23
C ASP A 48 1.29 10.36 5.40
N GLU A 49 -0.02 10.59 5.38
CA GLU A 49 -0.93 10.00 6.37
C GLU A 49 -1.11 8.49 6.17
N GLN A 50 -1.14 8.01 4.92
CA GLN A 50 -1.14 6.56 4.65
C GLN A 50 0.20 5.95 5.05
N PHE A 51 1.30 6.66 4.82
CA PHE A 51 2.64 6.23 5.22
C PHE A 51 2.74 6.06 6.73
N ALA A 52 2.32 7.06 7.51
CA ALA A 52 2.34 6.98 8.98
C ALA A 52 1.44 5.86 9.53
N GLN A 53 0.29 5.61 8.89
CA GLN A 53 -0.58 4.48 9.25
C GLN A 53 0.10 3.14 8.95
N LEU A 54 0.67 2.97 7.75
CA LEU A 54 1.40 1.77 7.35
C LEU A 54 2.64 1.52 8.21
N GLU A 55 3.40 2.56 8.54
CA GLU A 55 4.57 2.46 9.43
C GLU A 55 4.19 2.06 10.86
N ALA A 56 3.02 2.49 11.34
CA ALA A 56 2.50 2.11 12.65
C ALA A 56 1.85 0.70 12.68
N HIS A 57 1.68 0.04 11.53
CA HIS A 57 1.05 -1.28 11.47
C HIS A 57 2.08 -2.41 11.73
N PRO A 58 1.82 -3.33 12.69
CA PRO A 58 2.76 -4.39 13.05
C PRO A 58 2.98 -5.42 11.94
N ASP A 59 2.04 -5.53 11.00
CA ASP A 59 2.09 -6.46 9.87
C ASP A 59 2.60 -5.80 8.57
N MET A 60 3.03 -4.54 8.62
CA MET A 60 3.52 -3.78 7.48
C MET A 60 4.99 -3.42 7.69
N GLU A 61 5.85 -3.92 6.81
CA GLU A 61 7.28 -3.62 6.84
C GLU A 61 7.64 -2.68 5.70
N LEU A 62 8.30 -1.55 6.01
CA LEU A 62 8.75 -0.63 4.99
C LEU A 62 9.86 -1.27 4.14
N LEU A 63 9.63 -1.34 2.82
CA LEU A 63 10.66 -1.73 1.86
C LEU A 63 11.43 -0.48 1.42
N GLN A 64 12.62 -0.27 2.00
CA GLN A 64 13.63 0.60 1.40
C GLN A 64 14.32 -0.18 0.27
N GLU A 65 14.04 0.19 -0.98
CA GLU A 65 14.84 -0.21 -2.15
C GLU A 65 16.02 0.74 -2.36
#